data_AF-A0A1H7XAY7-F1
#
_entry.id   AF-A0A1H7XAY7-F1
#
_cell.length_a   1.000
_cell.length_b   1.000
_cell.length_c   1.000
_cell.angle_alpha   90.00
_cell.angle_beta   90.00
_cell.angle_gamma   90.00
#
_symmetry.space_group_name_H-M   'P 1'
#
loop_
_entity.id
_entity.type
_entity.pdbx_description
1 polymer ?
#
loop_
_entity_poly.entity_id
_entity_poly.type
_entity_poly.pdbx_seq_one_letter_code
_entity_poly.pdbx_strand_id
1 'polypeptide(L)'
;MLRFYTILLMVLVWGPVRLYAQEQKSLPQLADDAFARQEYAVAATLYSRLAERKGNKASLKLLGKTAQCYIEMARFTEAGYWYLQMMERPDCPAEIQLLYSEIQKNIEEYDTAKIYLGRYNSAGADSIMQWKNIMLAGCDSALLWKKDTLNLAVENIKELSSQGADWVSGMMKAGLLVVSNGYRKMALSTGAERNPATDPRVNQPFFKAYLFKQYTKGGIVNNVLEEVLPKVLGKIPYHVGPVCFNSREDTLYVTLNVWGKDMADRTKKGAVNGKRLMSLFWSVKKDSVWSPLEPVAALNMAGYFSGNATLSNDGNILYFVSDRPGGQGKTDLWYSEKQADGNWGPPANCGPVINTRFEEGFPTMNEAGSLYFSSKGHPGMGGFDIFRTTGNRAEWSAPRNLRRPFNSGSDDLGFVIKSNQYEGYFSSNRRGGGGGDDIYHFMDTHITEKLENPKAGKPTPPDTVAVTPVPTKTDSTIVNKLEKLYFLYDYNSAVLLTASKDLLDRVAVVLQQHPEWKLMVRSYADSRGSDKYNINLSALRSYAVIDYLVKRGVSSKRMYYENLGERELVNPCGNGVPCDESQHRENRRSMLKILY
;
A
#
# COMPACT_ATOMS: atom_id res chain seq x y z
N MET A 1 36.46 48.51 -72.03
CA MET A 1 35.89 47.15 -71.92
C MET A 1 36.07 46.68 -70.48
N LEU A 2 34.95 46.50 -69.80
CA LEU A 2 34.78 46.24 -68.38
C LEU A 2 35.28 44.83 -67.99
N ARG A 3 36.59 44.61 -68.01
CA ARG A 3 37.24 43.40 -67.51
C ARG A 3 38.08 43.81 -66.32
N PHE A 4 37.62 43.53 -65.09
CA PHE A 4 38.46 43.35 -63.88
C PHE A 4 37.64 43.23 -62.57
N TYR A 5 36.30 43.29 -62.59
CA TYR A 5 35.48 43.24 -61.37
C TYR A 5 34.61 41.97 -61.19
N THR A 6 34.89 40.89 -61.89
CA THR A 6 34.13 39.61 -61.75
C THR A 6 34.92 38.45 -61.16
N ILE A 7 36.19 38.65 -60.80
CA ILE A 7 37.04 37.60 -60.18
C ILE A 7 37.34 37.88 -58.69
N LEU A 8 36.97 39.06 -58.16
CA LEU A 8 37.20 39.41 -56.75
C LEU A 8 35.97 39.24 -55.83
N LEU A 9 34.91 38.58 -56.31
CA LEU A 9 33.66 38.38 -55.55
C LEU A 9 33.31 36.89 -55.32
N MET A 10 34.24 35.97 -55.58
CA MET A 10 34.10 34.54 -55.27
C MET A 10 35.10 34.00 -54.22
N VAL A 11 35.92 34.86 -53.60
CA VAL A 11 36.93 34.42 -52.62
C VAL A 11 36.66 34.92 -51.18
N LEU A 12 35.63 35.74 -50.96
CA LEU A 12 35.32 36.33 -49.64
C LEU A 12 34.12 35.69 -48.90
N VAL A 13 33.71 34.46 -49.26
CA VAL A 13 32.66 33.70 -48.54
C VAL A 13 33.15 32.31 -48.10
N TRP A 14 34.44 32.17 -47.81
CA TRP A 14 34.98 30.99 -47.10
C TRP A 14 35.56 31.43 -45.75
N GLY A 15 34.70 32.03 -44.91
CA GLY A 15 34.96 32.02 -43.48
C GLY A 15 34.93 30.56 -43.00
N PRO A 16 35.87 30.08 -42.17
CA PRO A 16 35.82 28.72 -41.67
C PRO A 16 34.54 28.55 -40.86
N VAL A 17 33.54 27.92 -41.46
CA VAL A 17 32.41 27.37 -40.72
C VAL A 17 33.03 26.31 -39.82
N ARG A 18 33.31 26.68 -38.56
CA ARG A 18 33.55 25.70 -37.51
C ARG A 18 32.24 24.95 -37.35
N LEU A 19 32.08 23.87 -38.11
CA LEU A 19 31.10 22.85 -37.85
C LEU A 19 31.42 22.31 -36.47
N TYR A 20 30.74 22.83 -35.45
CA TYR A 20 30.61 22.12 -34.18
C TYR A 20 29.76 20.90 -34.48
N ALA A 21 30.39 19.82 -34.93
CA ALA A 21 29.79 18.50 -34.84
C ALA A 21 29.59 18.23 -33.35
N GLN A 22 28.37 18.41 -32.85
CA GLN A 22 28.01 17.84 -31.56
C GLN A 22 28.10 16.33 -31.75
N GLU A 23 29.13 15.72 -31.20
CA GLU A 23 29.28 14.26 -31.15
C GLU A 23 27.99 13.68 -30.58
N GLN A 24 27.23 12.97 -31.42
CA GLN A 24 25.99 12.36 -30.98
C GLN A 24 26.34 11.21 -30.06
N LYS A 25 25.90 11.29 -28.79
CA LYS A 25 26.16 10.24 -27.80
C LYS A 25 25.75 8.88 -28.35
N SER A 26 26.65 7.91 -28.19
CA SER A 26 26.39 6.51 -28.53
C SER A 26 25.25 5.94 -27.68
N LEU A 27 24.59 4.90 -28.16
CA LEU A 27 23.50 4.23 -27.43
C LEU A 27 23.91 3.78 -26.01
N PRO A 28 25.11 3.21 -25.77
CA PRO A 28 25.57 2.90 -24.42
C PRO A 28 25.73 4.14 -23.52
N GLN A 29 26.28 5.25 -24.05
CA GLN A 29 26.41 6.49 -23.30
C GLN A 29 25.05 7.06 -22.91
N LEU A 30 24.07 7.03 -23.82
CA LEU A 30 22.69 7.44 -23.52
C LEU A 30 22.06 6.59 -22.41
N ALA A 31 22.30 5.27 -22.42
CA ALA A 31 21.79 4.37 -21.39
C ALA A 31 22.46 4.61 -20.03
N ASP A 32 23.79 4.78 -20.00
CA ASP A 32 24.55 5.10 -18.78
C ASP A 32 24.15 6.45 -18.20
N ASP A 33 23.93 7.47 -19.03
CA ASP A 33 23.45 8.78 -18.59
C ASP A 33 22.03 8.73 -18.03
N ALA A 34 21.14 7.92 -18.63
CA ALA A 34 19.80 7.69 -18.10
C ALA A 34 19.87 6.97 -16.75
N PHE A 35 20.68 5.92 -16.64
CA PHE A 35 20.88 5.19 -15.39
C PHE A 35 21.43 6.07 -14.27
N ALA A 36 22.45 6.89 -14.57
CA ALA A 36 23.05 7.81 -13.61
C ALA A 36 22.04 8.86 -13.08
N ARG A 37 21.11 9.29 -13.94
CA ARG A 37 20.00 10.18 -13.57
C ARG A 37 18.82 9.45 -12.91
N GLN A 38 18.94 8.13 -12.71
CA GLN A 38 17.89 7.24 -12.20
C GLN A 38 16.63 7.23 -13.09
N GLU A 39 16.80 7.52 -14.38
CA GLU A 39 15.76 7.41 -15.41
C GLU A 39 15.59 5.95 -15.84
N TYR A 40 15.21 5.09 -14.90
CA TYR A 40 15.25 3.64 -15.05
C TYR A 40 14.35 3.12 -16.18
N ALA A 41 13.21 3.76 -16.46
CA ALA A 41 12.38 3.41 -17.61
C ALA A 41 13.11 3.62 -18.95
N VAL A 42 13.81 4.74 -19.08
CA VAL A 42 14.62 5.07 -20.26
C VAL A 42 15.83 4.14 -20.33
N ALA A 43 16.55 3.99 -19.23
CA ALA A 43 17.74 3.15 -19.13
C ALA A 43 17.44 1.67 -19.44
N ALA A 44 16.36 1.10 -18.88
CA ALA A 44 15.92 -0.26 -19.18
C ALA A 44 15.68 -0.46 -20.68
N THR A 45 14.94 0.45 -21.31
CA THR A 45 14.65 0.37 -22.74
C THR A 45 15.92 0.35 -23.59
N LEU A 46 16.89 1.21 -23.25
CA LEU A 46 18.15 1.30 -23.99
C LEU A 46 19.07 0.10 -23.72
N TYR A 47 19.19 -0.32 -22.46
CA TYR A 47 20.03 -1.46 -22.07
C TYR A 47 19.48 -2.79 -22.58
N SER A 48 18.17 -3.04 -22.51
CA SER A 48 17.55 -4.26 -23.07
C SER A 48 17.85 -4.38 -24.56
N ARG A 49 17.63 -3.31 -25.33
CA ARG A 49 17.96 -3.28 -26.78
C ARG A 49 19.44 -3.55 -27.05
N LEU A 50 20.33 -2.99 -26.23
CA LEU A 50 21.77 -3.22 -26.33
C LEU A 50 22.14 -4.67 -26.01
N ALA A 51 21.53 -5.25 -24.97
CA ALA A 51 21.79 -6.62 -24.54
C ALA A 51 21.30 -7.61 -25.60
N GLU A 52 20.07 -7.46 -26.08
CA GLU A 52 19.47 -8.27 -27.13
C GLU A 52 20.30 -8.24 -28.41
N ARG A 53 20.73 -7.05 -28.87
CA ARG A 53 21.57 -6.92 -30.07
C ARG A 53 22.92 -7.62 -29.92
N LYS A 54 23.47 -7.66 -28.71
CA LYS A 54 24.75 -8.32 -28.44
C LYS A 54 24.62 -9.82 -28.20
N GLY A 55 23.43 -10.31 -27.83
CA GLY A 55 23.18 -11.70 -27.47
C GLY A 55 24.24 -12.22 -26.48
N ASN A 56 24.87 -13.35 -26.82
CA ASN A 56 25.93 -13.96 -25.99
C ASN A 56 27.19 -13.11 -25.81
N LYS A 57 27.35 -11.98 -26.52
CA LYS A 57 28.46 -11.02 -26.33
C LYS A 57 28.10 -9.89 -25.38
N ALA A 58 26.88 -9.85 -24.83
CA ALA A 58 26.50 -8.89 -23.80
C ALA A 58 27.35 -9.13 -22.54
N SER A 59 27.87 -8.06 -21.94
CA SER A 59 28.64 -8.17 -20.70
C SER A 59 27.72 -8.36 -19.51
N LEU A 60 28.18 -9.07 -18.48
CA LEU A 60 27.43 -9.23 -17.22
C LEU A 60 27.05 -7.89 -16.59
N LYS A 61 27.91 -6.87 -16.71
CA LYS A 61 27.61 -5.50 -16.26
C LYS A 61 26.40 -4.90 -16.98
N LEU A 62 26.26 -5.13 -18.29
CA LEU A 62 25.09 -4.66 -19.05
C LEU A 62 23.83 -5.38 -18.57
N LEU A 63 23.86 -6.71 -18.47
CA LEU A 63 22.72 -7.52 -18.01
C LEU A 63 22.30 -7.12 -16.58
N GLY A 64 23.26 -6.97 -15.67
CA GLY A 64 23.00 -6.56 -14.29
C GLY A 64 22.40 -5.16 -14.18
N LYS A 65 22.87 -4.18 -14.98
CA LYS A 65 22.24 -2.86 -15.03
C LYS A 65 20.82 -2.92 -15.60
N THR A 66 20.58 -3.76 -16.63
CA THR A 66 19.24 -3.98 -17.15
C THR A 66 18.32 -4.53 -16.07
N ALA A 67 18.74 -5.57 -15.36
CA ALA A 67 17.99 -6.17 -14.24
C ALA A 67 17.69 -5.12 -13.17
N GLN A 68 18.69 -4.33 -12.75
CA GLN A 68 18.50 -3.27 -11.75
C GLN A 68 17.42 -2.27 -12.18
N CYS A 69 17.41 -1.80 -13.43
CA CYS A 69 16.38 -0.88 -13.88
C CYS A 69 14.97 -1.48 -13.73
N TYR A 70 14.80 -2.77 -14.02
CA TYR A 70 13.51 -3.44 -13.85
C TYR A 70 13.12 -3.59 -12.38
N ILE A 71 14.08 -3.87 -11.49
CA ILE A 71 13.85 -3.91 -10.03
C ILE A 71 13.36 -2.56 -9.51
N GLU A 72 14.01 -1.48 -9.90
CA GLU A 72 13.65 -0.11 -9.50
C GLU A 72 12.26 0.33 -10.01
N MET A 73 11.68 -0.41 -10.95
CA MET A 73 10.32 -0.22 -11.46
C MET A 73 9.34 -1.30 -10.98
N ALA A 74 9.72 -2.13 -10.00
CA ALA A 74 8.96 -3.28 -9.50
C ALA A 74 8.55 -4.30 -10.60
N ARG A 75 9.35 -4.41 -11.67
CA ARG A 75 9.15 -5.33 -12.79
C ARG A 75 9.98 -6.60 -12.60
N PHE A 76 9.61 -7.38 -11.58
CA PHE A 76 10.40 -8.50 -11.09
C PHE A 76 10.53 -9.65 -12.08
N THR A 77 9.51 -9.91 -12.90
CA THR A 77 9.56 -10.97 -13.93
C THR A 77 10.66 -10.67 -14.96
N GLU A 78 10.71 -9.43 -15.46
CA GLU A 78 11.73 -8.99 -16.40
C GLU A 78 13.12 -8.96 -15.77
N ALA A 79 13.24 -8.51 -14.52
CA ALA A 79 14.51 -8.57 -13.79
C ALA A 79 15.03 -10.02 -13.65
N GLY A 80 14.13 -10.96 -13.32
CA GLY A 80 14.44 -12.38 -13.18
C GLY A 80 14.94 -13.01 -14.48
N TYR A 81 14.38 -12.61 -15.62
CA TYR A 81 14.87 -13.04 -16.93
C TYR A 81 16.35 -12.68 -17.11
N TRP A 82 16.74 -11.43 -16.82
CA TRP A 82 18.13 -11.00 -16.98
C TRP A 82 19.10 -11.69 -16.03
N TYR A 83 18.70 -11.96 -14.78
CA TYR A 83 19.54 -12.74 -13.87
C TYR A 83 19.70 -14.21 -14.29
N LEU A 84 18.67 -14.83 -14.86
CA LEU A 84 18.80 -16.15 -15.46
C LEU A 84 19.84 -16.15 -16.59
N GLN A 85 19.79 -15.16 -17.49
CA GLN A 85 20.78 -15.01 -18.56
C GLN A 85 22.21 -14.79 -18.03
N MET A 86 22.36 -14.12 -16.89
CA MET A 86 23.66 -14.00 -16.21
C MET A 86 24.12 -15.34 -15.65
N MET A 87 23.26 -16.11 -14.99
CA MET A 87 23.61 -17.40 -14.38
C MET A 87 23.95 -18.52 -15.38
N GLU A 88 23.59 -18.37 -16.66
CA GLU A 88 24.07 -19.24 -17.75
C GLU A 88 25.57 -19.03 -18.07
N ARG A 89 26.19 -17.99 -17.51
CA ARG A 89 27.57 -17.62 -17.80
C ARG A 89 28.52 -18.18 -16.74
N PRO A 90 29.65 -18.82 -17.15
CA PRO A 90 30.63 -19.36 -16.20
C PRO A 90 31.26 -18.30 -15.27
N ASP A 91 31.33 -17.06 -15.72
CA ASP A 91 31.88 -15.91 -14.98
C ASP A 91 30.83 -15.17 -14.13
N CYS A 92 29.63 -15.73 -13.97
CA CYS A 92 28.57 -15.12 -13.17
C CYS A 92 28.96 -15.02 -11.68
N PRO A 93 28.90 -13.82 -11.07
CA PRO A 93 29.11 -13.66 -9.64
C PRO A 93 28.11 -14.47 -8.82
N ALA A 94 28.56 -15.11 -7.73
CA ALA A 94 27.70 -15.94 -6.89
C ALA A 94 26.54 -15.14 -6.27
N GLU A 95 26.73 -13.84 -6.03
CA GLU A 95 25.74 -12.93 -5.47
C GLU A 95 24.48 -12.82 -6.33
N ILE A 96 24.58 -13.10 -7.64
CA ILE A 96 23.42 -13.13 -8.55
C ILE A 96 22.40 -14.19 -8.11
N GLN A 97 22.84 -15.28 -7.47
CA GLN A 97 21.92 -16.28 -6.93
C GLN A 97 21.06 -15.71 -5.80
N LEU A 98 21.61 -14.82 -4.97
CA LEU A 98 20.87 -14.14 -3.90
C LEU A 98 19.89 -13.12 -4.47
N LEU A 99 20.34 -12.28 -5.40
CA LEU A 99 19.47 -11.30 -6.06
C LEU A 99 18.34 -12.00 -6.82
N TYR A 100 18.63 -13.08 -7.54
CA TYR A 100 17.60 -13.87 -8.20
C TYR A 100 16.63 -14.49 -7.19
N SER A 101 17.10 -14.95 -6.03
CA SER A 101 16.24 -15.48 -4.98
C SER A 101 15.28 -14.42 -4.42
N GLU A 102 15.75 -13.18 -4.24
CA GLU A 102 14.90 -12.04 -3.87
C GLU A 102 13.81 -11.81 -4.92
N ILE A 103 14.16 -11.82 -6.21
CA ILE A 103 13.18 -11.75 -7.31
C ILE A 103 12.17 -12.88 -7.23
N GLN A 104 12.61 -14.12 -6.97
CA GLN A 104 11.71 -15.27 -6.85
C GLN A 104 10.74 -15.10 -5.67
N LYS A 105 11.19 -14.56 -4.52
CA LYS A 105 10.28 -14.17 -3.44
C LYS A 105 9.27 -13.13 -3.94
N ASN A 106 9.71 -12.14 -4.71
CA ASN A 106 8.83 -11.08 -5.20
C ASN A 106 7.68 -11.56 -6.10
N ILE A 107 7.90 -12.65 -6.82
CA ILE A 107 6.89 -13.29 -7.66
C ILE A 107 6.22 -14.50 -6.99
N GLU A 108 6.45 -14.68 -5.69
CA GLU A 108 5.91 -15.74 -4.82
C GLU A 108 6.32 -17.19 -5.14
N GLU A 109 7.48 -17.34 -5.78
CA GLU A 109 8.12 -18.62 -6.14
C GLU A 109 9.13 -19.05 -5.05
N TYR A 110 8.63 -19.26 -3.83
CA TYR A 110 9.44 -19.49 -2.63
C TYR A 110 10.30 -20.75 -2.67
N ASP A 111 9.79 -21.85 -3.24
CA ASP A 111 10.56 -23.09 -3.38
C ASP A 111 11.77 -22.88 -4.31
N THR A 112 11.56 -22.17 -5.43
CA THR A 112 12.63 -21.76 -6.33
C THR A 112 13.64 -20.86 -5.61
N ALA A 113 13.18 -19.84 -4.87
CA ALA A 113 14.05 -18.98 -4.08
C ALA A 113 14.96 -19.80 -3.15
N LYS A 114 14.40 -20.77 -2.40
CA LYS A 114 15.17 -21.65 -1.50
C LYS A 114 16.24 -22.47 -2.22
N ILE A 115 15.96 -22.95 -3.43
CA ILE A 115 16.95 -23.69 -4.23
C ILE A 115 18.18 -22.82 -4.50
N TYR A 116 17.98 -21.57 -4.95
CA TYR A 116 19.09 -20.67 -5.28
C TYR A 116 19.79 -20.13 -4.04
N LEU A 117 19.07 -19.85 -2.94
CA LEU A 117 19.67 -19.54 -1.64
C LEU A 117 20.56 -20.67 -1.14
N GLY A 118 20.15 -21.93 -1.34
CA GLY A 118 20.92 -23.11 -0.98
C GLY A 118 22.21 -23.27 -1.77
N ARG A 119 22.25 -22.79 -3.02
CA ARG A 119 23.45 -22.81 -3.88
C ARG A 119 24.48 -21.76 -3.50
N TYR A 120 24.05 -20.62 -2.95
CA TYR A 120 24.96 -19.59 -2.49
C TYR A 120 25.72 -20.07 -1.25
N ASN A 121 27.05 -20.10 -1.30
CA ASN A 121 27.89 -20.42 -0.16
C ASN A 121 29.03 -19.39 -0.07
N SER A 122 29.27 -18.85 1.13
CA SER A 122 30.43 -18.00 1.40
C SER A 122 31.17 -18.50 2.65
N ALA A 123 32.49 -18.33 2.68
CA ALA A 123 33.35 -18.89 3.71
C ALA A 123 33.29 -18.12 5.05
N GLY A 124 32.55 -17.00 5.14
CA GLY A 124 32.46 -16.16 6.32
C GLY A 124 31.03 -15.97 6.80
N ALA A 125 30.82 -15.84 8.12
CA ALA A 125 29.57 -15.39 8.72
C ALA A 125 29.37 -13.87 8.53
N ASP A 126 29.51 -13.42 7.28
CA ASP A 126 29.39 -12.02 6.92
C ASP A 126 27.92 -11.57 6.83
N SER A 127 27.74 -10.28 6.55
CA SER A 127 26.41 -9.71 6.37
C SER A 127 25.64 -10.46 5.28
N ILE A 128 26.27 -10.91 4.21
CA ILE A 128 25.59 -11.59 3.10
C ILE A 128 24.97 -12.92 3.58
N MET A 129 25.68 -13.67 4.43
CA MET A 129 25.11 -14.88 5.05
C MET A 129 23.91 -14.60 5.97
N GLN A 130 23.95 -13.51 6.75
CA GLN A 130 22.81 -13.12 7.56
C GLN A 130 21.58 -12.82 6.69
N TRP A 131 21.76 -12.16 5.56
CA TRP A 131 20.68 -11.86 4.62
C TRP A 131 20.11 -13.11 3.97
N LYS A 132 20.98 -14.04 3.53
CA LYS A 132 20.56 -15.35 3.06
C LYS A 132 19.69 -16.06 4.10
N ASN A 133 20.10 -16.07 5.37
CA ASN A 133 19.36 -16.75 6.44
C ASN A 133 17.99 -16.09 6.70
N ILE A 134 17.93 -14.76 6.67
CA ILE A 134 16.65 -14.02 6.76
C ILE A 134 15.73 -14.36 5.59
N MET A 135 16.26 -14.40 4.36
CA MET A 135 15.47 -14.78 3.18
C MET A 135 14.97 -16.22 3.24
N LEU A 136 15.79 -17.16 3.70
CA LEU A 136 15.39 -18.56 3.91
C LEU A 136 14.26 -18.65 4.95
N ALA A 137 14.41 -18.01 6.11
CA ALA A 137 13.38 -17.96 7.14
C ALA A 137 12.08 -17.32 6.63
N GLY A 138 12.19 -16.28 5.79
CA GLY A 138 11.05 -15.67 5.10
C GLY A 138 10.36 -16.64 4.14
N CYS A 139 11.11 -17.40 3.34
CA CYS A 139 10.54 -18.41 2.43
C CYS A 139 9.82 -19.52 3.19
N ASP A 140 10.42 -20.04 4.26
CA ASP A 140 9.80 -21.07 5.11
C ASP A 140 8.49 -20.57 5.72
N SER A 141 8.51 -19.33 6.23
CA SER A 141 7.33 -18.69 6.80
C SER A 141 6.24 -18.46 5.76
N ALA A 142 6.60 -17.95 4.57
CA ALA A 142 5.66 -17.67 3.50
C ALA A 142 4.95 -18.94 2.98
N LEU A 143 5.67 -20.06 2.87
CA LEU A 143 5.08 -21.35 2.50
C LEU A 143 4.03 -21.84 3.51
N LEU A 144 4.22 -21.54 4.81
CA LEU A 144 3.23 -21.81 5.85
C LEU A 144 2.05 -20.85 5.77
N TRP A 145 2.31 -19.54 5.66
CA TRP A 145 1.28 -18.50 5.62
C TRP A 145 0.39 -18.57 4.37
N LYS A 146 0.89 -19.10 3.25
CA LYS A 146 0.07 -19.41 2.06
C LYS A 146 -0.98 -20.49 2.35
N LYS A 147 -0.70 -21.42 3.28
CA LYS A 147 -1.63 -22.49 3.67
C LYS A 147 -2.58 -22.04 4.78
N ASP A 148 -2.06 -21.26 5.73
CA ASP A 148 -2.78 -20.76 6.91
C ASP A 148 -3.16 -19.27 6.72
N THR A 149 -4.00 -18.99 5.73
CA THR A 149 -4.46 -17.63 5.45
C THR A 149 -5.54 -17.21 6.45
N LEU A 150 -5.39 -16.03 7.07
CA LEU A 150 -6.45 -15.47 7.91
C LEU A 150 -7.74 -15.36 7.08
N ASN A 151 -8.80 -16.04 7.53
CA ASN A 151 -10.11 -15.99 6.90
C ASN A 151 -10.77 -14.62 7.15
N LEU A 152 -10.46 -13.68 6.25
CA LEU A 152 -10.90 -12.29 6.27
C LEU A 152 -11.30 -11.88 4.86
N ALA A 153 -12.40 -11.15 4.71
CA ALA A 153 -12.70 -10.52 3.44
C ALA A 153 -11.81 -9.29 3.26
N VAL A 154 -10.93 -9.40 2.27
CA VAL A 154 -10.09 -8.32 1.77
C VAL A 154 -10.51 -8.07 0.33
N GLU A 155 -10.82 -6.82 0.02
CA GLU A 155 -11.20 -6.40 -1.33
C GLU A 155 -10.22 -5.36 -1.86
N ASN A 156 -9.91 -5.44 -3.14
CA ASN A 156 -9.33 -4.30 -3.85
C ASN A 156 -10.49 -3.35 -4.16
N ILE A 157 -10.48 -2.15 -3.58
CA ILE A 157 -11.51 -1.16 -3.85
C ILE A 157 -11.15 -0.51 -5.18
N LYS A 158 -11.79 -0.93 -6.27
CA LYS A 158 -11.52 -0.41 -7.62
C LYS A 158 -11.75 1.10 -7.73
N GLU A 159 -12.66 1.65 -6.95
CA GLU A 159 -12.90 3.10 -6.88
C GLU A 159 -11.73 3.85 -6.21
N LEU A 160 -10.95 3.15 -5.40
CA LEU A 160 -9.75 3.60 -4.70
C LEU A 160 -8.44 3.05 -5.31
N SER A 161 -8.53 2.46 -6.49
CA SER A 161 -7.38 1.95 -7.24
C SER A 161 -7.42 2.52 -8.66
N SER A 162 -6.41 3.29 -9.01
CA SER A 162 -6.24 3.93 -10.30
C SER A 162 -5.37 3.06 -11.22
N GLN A 163 -5.06 3.54 -12.43
CA GLN A 163 -4.05 2.90 -13.29
C GLN A 163 -2.61 3.17 -12.85
N GLY A 164 -2.45 4.00 -11.82
CA GLY A 164 -1.18 4.39 -11.24
C GLY A 164 -0.75 3.47 -10.10
N ALA A 165 0.08 4.02 -9.22
CA ALA A 165 0.28 3.51 -7.87
C ALA A 165 -0.51 4.41 -6.91
N ASP A 166 -1.22 3.76 -6.00
CA ASP A 166 -2.11 4.34 -5.01
C ASP A 166 -1.80 3.71 -3.66
N TRP A 167 -1.44 4.54 -2.69
CA TRP A 167 -1.22 4.03 -1.34
C TRP A 167 -1.79 4.89 -0.24
N VAL A 168 -2.10 4.23 0.86
CA VAL A 168 -2.61 4.86 2.07
C VAL A 168 -1.46 5.44 2.87
N SER A 169 -1.64 6.67 3.35
CA SER A 169 -0.67 7.38 4.18
C SER A 169 -1.15 7.65 5.61
N GLY A 170 -2.45 7.53 5.85
CA GLY A 170 -3.05 7.80 7.15
C GLY A 170 -4.56 8.01 7.05
N MET A 171 -5.15 8.60 8.08
CA MET A 171 -6.57 8.94 8.11
C MET A 171 -6.80 10.32 8.72
N MET A 172 -7.93 10.90 8.33
CA MET A 172 -8.58 12.04 8.97
C MET A 172 -9.96 11.58 9.47
N LYS A 173 -10.58 12.35 10.36
CA LYS A 173 -11.97 12.18 10.81
C LYS A 173 -12.94 12.08 9.63
N ALA A 174 -12.66 12.83 8.57
CA ALA A 174 -13.50 12.86 7.37
C ALA A 174 -13.25 11.70 6.39
N GLY A 175 -12.13 10.97 6.50
CA GLY A 175 -11.82 9.92 5.54
C GLY A 175 -10.35 9.50 5.45
N LEU A 176 -10.01 8.79 4.37
CA LEU A 176 -8.73 8.14 4.15
C LEU A 176 -7.74 9.07 3.43
N LEU A 177 -6.49 9.16 3.91
CA LEU A 177 -5.42 9.89 3.23
C LEU A 177 -4.72 8.95 2.23
N VAL A 178 -4.77 9.33 0.96
CA VAL A 178 -4.26 8.55 -0.16
C VAL A 178 -3.18 9.35 -0.88
N VAL A 179 -2.12 8.69 -1.33
CA VAL A 179 -1.12 9.24 -2.25
C VAL A 179 -1.24 8.50 -3.57
N SER A 180 -1.29 9.24 -4.67
CA SER A 180 -1.54 8.65 -5.99
C SER A 180 -0.90 9.40 -7.14
N ASN A 181 -0.51 8.66 -8.18
CA ASN A 181 -0.13 9.22 -9.47
C ASN A 181 -1.18 9.02 -10.58
N GLY A 182 -2.32 8.37 -10.31
CA GLY A 182 -3.32 8.07 -11.35
C GLY A 182 -4.63 8.90 -11.30
N TYR A 183 -5.02 9.49 -10.18
CA TYR A 183 -6.32 10.19 -10.04
C TYR A 183 -6.51 11.49 -10.82
N ARG A 184 -5.43 12.07 -11.34
CA ARG A 184 -5.46 13.37 -12.03
C ARG A 184 -6.38 13.43 -13.23
N LYS A 185 -6.64 12.28 -13.87
CA LYS A 185 -7.53 12.18 -15.04
C LYS A 185 -9.00 11.94 -14.67
N MET A 186 -9.30 11.71 -13.39
CA MET A 186 -10.67 11.47 -12.90
C MET A 186 -11.36 12.79 -12.52
N ALA A 187 -12.68 12.77 -12.44
CA ALA A 187 -13.45 13.91 -11.98
C ALA A 187 -13.20 14.14 -10.47
N LEU A 188 -12.33 15.09 -10.15
CA LEU A 188 -12.05 15.55 -8.79
C LEU A 188 -12.88 16.80 -8.45
N SER A 189 -13.05 17.07 -7.16
CA SER A 189 -13.68 18.33 -6.71
C SER A 189 -12.93 19.59 -7.17
N THR A 190 -11.63 19.46 -7.43
CA THR A 190 -10.74 20.52 -7.95
C THR A 190 -10.67 20.56 -9.47
N GLY A 191 -11.35 19.64 -10.16
CA GLY A 191 -11.23 19.44 -11.61
C GLY A 191 -10.10 18.48 -12.00
N ALA A 192 -10.19 17.92 -13.20
CA ALA A 192 -9.19 16.98 -13.73
C ALA A 192 -7.99 17.73 -14.36
N GLU A 193 -6.78 17.24 -14.13
CA GLU A 193 -5.55 17.67 -14.79
C GLU A 193 -5.30 16.77 -16.03
N ARG A 194 -5.59 17.29 -17.22
CA ARG A 194 -5.56 16.50 -18.47
C ARG A 194 -4.16 16.06 -18.90
N ASN A 195 -3.16 16.91 -18.68
CA ASN A 195 -1.77 16.71 -19.14
C ASN A 195 -0.79 16.85 -17.97
N PRO A 196 -0.79 15.88 -17.03
CA PRO A 196 0.02 16.00 -15.83
C PRO A 196 1.51 15.87 -16.16
N ALA A 197 2.34 16.64 -15.45
CA ALA A 197 3.78 16.48 -15.54
C ALA A 197 4.20 15.07 -15.10
N THR A 198 5.11 14.47 -15.86
CA THR A 198 5.60 13.10 -15.62
C THR A 198 6.98 13.11 -14.97
N ASP A 199 7.19 12.13 -14.09
CA ASP A 199 8.48 11.79 -13.55
C ASP A 199 9.25 10.90 -14.55
N PRO A 200 10.37 11.37 -15.13
CA PRO A 200 11.12 10.59 -16.12
C PRO A 200 11.75 9.30 -15.56
N ARG A 201 11.78 9.11 -14.23
CA ARG A 201 12.29 7.87 -13.59
C ARG A 201 11.50 6.64 -13.97
N VAL A 202 10.20 6.74 -13.76
CA VAL A 202 9.24 5.66 -13.96
C VAL A 202 8.32 5.93 -15.16
N ASN A 203 8.44 7.10 -15.79
CA ASN A 203 7.61 7.58 -16.88
C ASN A 203 6.11 7.58 -16.54
N GLN A 204 5.79 7.98 -15.31
CA GLN A 204 4.43 8.13 -14.77
C GLN A 204 4.23 9.54 -14.20
N PRO A 205 3.00 10.02 -14.00
CA PRO A 205 2.77 11.31 -13.34
C PRO A 205 3.46 11.38 -11.97
N PHE A 206 3.76 12.59 -11.51
CA PHE A 206 4.20 12.78 -10.12
C PHE A 206 3.14 12.29 -9.11
N PHE A 207 3.47 12.11 -7.84
CA PHE A 207 2.48 11.76 -6.80
C PHE A 207 1.77 13.02 -6.28
N LYS A 208 0.48 12.89 -5.95
CA LYS A 208 -0.34 13.89 -5.26
C LYS A 208 -0.97 13.25 -4.03
N ALA A 209 -1.29 14.05 -3.02
CA ALA A 209 -2.04 13.62 -1.86
C ALA A 209 -3.54 13.93 -2.03
N TYR A 210 -4.38 12.98 -1.68
CA TYR A 210 -5.83 13.02 -1.79
C TYR A 210 -6.50 12.59 -0.48
N LEU A 211 -7.69 13.13 -0.24
CA LEU A 211 -8.58 12.72 0.83
C LEU A 211 -9.79 12.02 0.19
N PHE A 212 -9.93 10.74 0.47
CA PHE A 212 -11.09 9.96 0.08
C PHE A 212 -12.15 10.01 1.17
N LYS A 213 -13.36 10.41 0.82
CA LYS A 213 -14.51 10.53 1.73
C LYS A 213 -15.66 9.69 1.23
N GLN A 214 -16.39 9.09 2.16
CA GLN A 214 -17.67 8.46 1.90
C GLN A 214 -18.78 9.24 2.60
N TYR A 215 -19.87 9.52 1.89
CA TYR A 215 -21.05 10.14 2.47
C TYR A 215 -22.32 9.51 1.91
N THR A 216 -23.41 9.58 2.67
CA THR A 216 -24.71 9.07 2.23
C THR A 216 -25.60 10.24 1.82
N LYS A 217 -26.18 10.19 0.62
CA LYS A 217 -27.20 11.14 0.16
C LYS A 217 -28.39 10.36 -0.41
N GLY A 218 -29.57 10.56 0.17
CA GLY A 218 -30.79 9.83 -0.24
C GLY A 218 -30.68 8.30 -0.09
N GLY A 219 -29.91 7.82 0.90
CA GLY A 219 -29.69 6.38 1.12
C GLY A 219 -28.65 5.73 0.19
N ILE A 220 -28.07 6.49 -0.74
CA ILE A 220 -27.00 6.05 -1.64
C ILE A 220 -25.65 6.47 -1.05
N VAL A 221 -24.72 5.52 -0.92
CA VAL A 221 -23.33 5.81 -0.57
C VAL A 221 -22.63 6.41 -1.78
N ASN A 222 -22.10 7.61 -1.59
CA ASN A 222 -21.33 8.35 -2.59
C ASN A 222 -19.89 8.44 -2.10
N ASN A 223 -18.95 8.35 -3.05
CA ASN A 223 -17.53 8.48 -2.82
C ASN A 223 -17.05 9.80 -3.44
N VAL A 224 -16.26 10.57 -2.70
CA VAL A 224 -15.62 11.78 -3.23
C VAL A 224 -14.14 11.74 -2.91
N LEU A 225 -13.34 12.10 -3.91
CA LEU A 225 -11.91 12.27 -3.79
C LEU A 225 -11.55 13.75 -3.98
N GLU A 226 -10.77 14.30 -3.06
CA GLU A 226 -10.35 15.69 -3.07
C GLU A 226 -8.83 15.76 -2.94
N GLU A 227 -8.16 16.68 -3.62
CA GLU A 227 -6.75 16.96 -3.32
C GLU A 227 -6.61 17.49 -1.89
N VAL A 228 -5.60 17.03 -1.16
CA VAL A 228 -5.30 17.54 0.19
C VAL A 228 -4.77 18.97 0.06
N LEU A 229 -5.43 19.91 0.74
CA LEU A 229 -5.07 21.34 0.78
C LEU A 229 -4.62 21.88 -0.59
N PRO A 230 -5.49 21.92 -1.62
CA PRO A 230 -5.07 22.23 -3.00
C PRO A 230 -4.46 23.62 -3.15
N LYS A 231 -4.84 24.58 -2.30
CA LYS A 231 -4.22 25.92 -2.24
C LYS A 231 -2.76 25.89 -1.77
N VAL A 232 -2.37 24.90 -0.98
CA VAL A 232 -1.04 24.72 -0.40
C VAL A 232 -0.21 23.71 -1.20
N LEU A 233 -0.79 22.56 -1.56
CA LEU A 233 -0.08 21.44 -2.20
C LEU A 233 -0.29 21.33 -3.72
N GLY A 234 -1.40 21.85 -4.26
CA GLY A 234 -1.83 21.55 -5.63
C GLY A 234 -0.83 22.01 -6.70
N LYS A 235 -0.15 23.14 -6.48
CA LYS A 235 0.79 23.74 -7.44
C LYS A 235 2.21 23.16 -7.40
N ILE A 236 2.49 22.17 -6.55
CA ILE A 236 3.82 21.58 -6.43
C ILE A 236 4.10 20.69 -7.67
N PRO A 237 5.15 20.97 -8.47
CA PRO A 237 5.39 20.28 -9.74
C PRO A 237 6.15 18.94 -9.58
N TYR A 238 6.18 18.38 -8.36
CA TYR A 238 6.91 17.16 -8.01
C TYR A 238 6.04 16.25 -7.13
N HIS A 239 6.58 15.08 -6.73
CA HIS A 239 5.87 14.18 -5.82
C HIS A 239 5.51 14.90 -4.51
N VAL A 240 4.24 14.77 -4.13
CA VAL A 240 3.65 15.23 -2.89
C VAL A 240 3.16 14.02 -2.10
N GLY A 241 3.61 13.91 -0.85
CA GLY A 241 3.22 12.86 0.07
C GLY A 241 4.35 11.86 0.33
N PRO A 242 4.20 10.97 1.33
CA PRO A 242 3.02 10.82 2.21
C PRO A 242 2.68 12.01 3.11
N VAL A 243 1.41 12.08 3.52
CA VAL A 243 0.86 13.12 4.40
C VAL A 243 0.33 12.51 5.70
N CYS A 244 0.45 13.23 6.81
CA CYS A 244 -0.27 12.93 8.03
C CYS A 244 -0.72 14.22 8.74
N PHE A 245 -1.75 14.11 9.58
CA PHE A 245 -2.27 15.21 10.37
C PHE A 245 -2.13 14.88 11.85
N ASN A 246 -2.04 15.92 12.69
CA ASN A 246 -2.27 15.72 14.12
C ASN A 246 -3.76 15.46 14.41
N SER A 247 -4.08 15.00 15.62
CA SER A 247 -5.45 14.63 16.04
C SER A 247 -6.47 15.78 15.98
N ARG A 248 -5.99 17.03 16.05
CA ARG A 248 -6.82 18.24 15.88
C ARG A 248 -7.06 18.61 14.42
N GLU A 249 -6.33 18.02 13.48
CA GLU A 249 -6.34 18.34 12.04
C GLU A 249 -6.03 19.81 11.75
N ASP A 250 -5.25 20.43 12.62
CA ASP A 250 -4.77 21.81 12.49
C ASP A 250 -3.30 21.88 12.08
N THR A 251 -2.60 20.75 12.02
CA THR A 251 -1.21 20.66 11.56
C THR A 251 -1.07 19.51 10.57
N LEU A 252 -0.57 19.82 9.37
CA LEU A 252 -0.24 18.87 8.31
C LEU A 252 1.28 18.64 8.33
N TYR A 253 1.72 17.40 8.22
CA TYR A 253 3.08 17.02 7.83
C TYR A 253 3.04 16.37 6.46
N VAL A 254 3.98 16.71 5.59
CA VAL A 254 4.04 16.21 4.22
C VAL A 254 5.49 15.96 3.80
N THR A 255 5.72 14.83 3.14
CA THR A 255 7.00 14.54 2.50
C THR A 255 7.03 15.18 1.13
N LEU A 256 8.05 15.99 0.85
CA LEU A 256 8.21 16.70 -0.43
C LEU A 256 9.63 16.54 -0.95
N ASN A 257 9.79 16.59 -2.26
CA ASN A 257 11.10 16.80 -2.87
C ASN A 257 11.63 18.19 -2.48
N VAL A 258 12.89 18.27 -2.06
CA VAL A 258 13.55 19.55 -1.75
C VAL A 258 13.69 20.37 -3.04
N TRP A 259 13.14 21.59 -3.02
CA TRP A 259 13.24 22.52 -4.13
C TRP A 259 14.58 23.28 -4.10
N GLY A 260 15.64 22.61 -4.56
CA GLY A 260 16.90 23.29 -4.89
C GLY A 260 16.93 23.72 -6.36
N LYS A 261 17.56 24.86 -6.66
CA LYS A 261 17.79 25.34 -8.05
C LYS A 261 18.55 24.33 -8.93
N ASP A 262 19.26 23.37 -8.34
CA ASP A 262 20.28 22.58 -9.04
C ASP A 262 19.89 21.14 -9.41
N MET A 263 18.67 20.67 -9.09
CA MET A 263 18.23 19.31 -9.51
C MET A 263 17.53 19.28 -10.88
N ALA A 264 17.12 20.44 -11.40
CA ALA A 264 16.33 20.56 -12.63
C ALA A 264 16.98 21.48 -13.68
N ASP A 265 18.22 21.95 -13.45
CA ASP A 265 18.94 22.75 -14.44
C ASP A 265 19.36 21.88 -15.63
N ARG A 266 18.44 21.76 -16.59
CA ARG A 266 18.61 21.06 -17.87
C ARG A 266 19.65 21.74 -18.77
N THR A 267 20.16 22.92 -18.40
CA THR A 267 21.16 23.67 -19.19
C THR A 267 22.60 23.25 -18.88
N LYS A 268 22.86 22.63 -17.71
CA LYS A 268 24.16 22.01 -17.41
C LYS A 268 24.34 20.72 -18.20
N LYS A 269 25.30 20.72 -19.14
CA LYS A 269 25.71 19.52 -19.88
C LYS A 269 26.64 18.67 -19.00
N GLY A 270 26.18 17.49 -18.60
CA GLY A 270 26.92 16.52 -17.77
C GLY A 270 25.97 15.55 -17.06
N ALA A 271 26.48 14.54 -16.37
CA ALA A 271 25.64 13.70 -15.52
C ALA A 271 25.06 14.57 -14.39
N VAL A 272 23.74 14.81 -14.41
CA VAL A 272 23.05 15.35 -13.23
C VAL A 272 22.98 14.20 -12.22
N ASN A 273 24.05 14.06 -11.44
CA ASN A 273 24.12 13.12 -10.32
C ASN A 273 23.31 13.72 -9.16
N GLY A 274 21.99 13.60 -9.23
CA GLY A 274 21.09 14.12 -8.19
C GLY A 274 20.31 12.99 -7.55
N LYS A 275 20.73 12.54 -6.35
CA LYS A 275 19.81 11.86 -5.44
C LYS A 275 18.67 12.84 -5.17
N ARG A 276 17.44 12.51 -5.55
CA ARG A 276 16.30 13.35 -5.16
C ARG A 276 16.16 13.28 -3.66
N LEU A 277 16.50 14.38 -3.00
CA LEU A 277 16.34 14.52 -1.56
C LEU A 277 14.88 14.85 -1.27
N MET A 278 14.27 14.03 -0.44
CA MET A 278 12.95 14.31 0.12
C MET A 278 13.11 14.75 1.57
N SER A 279 12.30 15.72 1.98
CA SER A 279 12.30 16.30 3.32
C SER A 279 10.89 16.46 3.84
N LEU A 280 10.77 16.55 5.17
CA LEU A 280 9.52 16.82 5.85
C LEU A 280 9.23 18.32 5.84
N PHE A 281 8.03 18.66 5.42
CA PHE A 281 7.45 19.99 5.52
C PHE A 281 6.20 19.94 6.38
N TRP A 282 5.82 21.08 6.94
CA TRP A 282 4.56 21.24 7.63
C TRP A 282 3.80 22.47 7.15
N SER A 283 2.51 22.51 7.49
CA SER A 283 1.66 23.70 7.41
C SER A 283 0.74 23.68 8.62
N VAL A 284 0.47 24.84 9.19
CA VAL A 284 -0.34 25.01 10.41
C VAL A 284 -1.58 25.84 10.09
N LYS A 285 -2.72 25.40 10.57
CA LYS A 285 -4.01 26.06 10.43
C LYS A 285 -4.28 26.96 11.63
N LYS A 286 -4.42 28.26 11.38
CA LYS A 286 -4.83 29.26 12.36
C LYS A 286 -5.99 30.08 11.79
N ASP A 287 -7.05 30.26 12.59
CA ASP A 287 -8.25 31.02 12.18
C ASP A 287 -8.82 30.55 10.83
N SER A 288 -8.87 29.23 10.64
CA SER A 288 -9.30 28.53 9.42
C SER A 288 -8.39 28.71 8.18
N VAL A 289 -7.25 29.39 8.31
CA VAL A 289 -6.29 29.60 7.23
C VAL A 289 -5.04 28.76 7.45
N TRP A 290 -4.61 28.03 6.43
CA TRP A 290 -3.36 27.27 6.44
C TRP A 290 -2.18 28.19 6.11
N SER A 291 -1.10 28.10 6.88
CA SER A 291 0.15 28.79 6.60
C SER A 291 0.82 28.27 5.31
N PRO A 292 1.74 29.03 4.70
CA PRO A 292 2.67 28.47 3.72
C PRO A 292 3.39 27.23 4.25
N LEU A 293 3.88 26.38 3.33
CA LEU A 293 4.71 25.24 3.69
C LEU A 293 6.07 25.70 4.19
N GLU A 294 6.50 25.12 5.30
CA GLU A 294 7.82 25.33 5.87
C GLU A 294 8.52 24.00 6.10
N PRO A 295 9.84 23.89 5.88
CA PRO A 295 10.57 22.68 6.23
C PRO A 295 10.57 22.49 7.74
N VAL A 296 10.37 21.27 8.22
CA VAL A 296 10.50 20.95 9.64
C VAL A 296 12.00 20.86 9.98
N ALA A 297 12.64 22.02 10.17
CA ALA A 297 14.09 22.16 10.23
C ALA A 297 14.76 21.24 11.27
N ALA A 298 14.14 21.09 12.44
CA ALA A 298 14.64 20.21 13.51
C ALA A 298 14.68 18.72 13.12
N LEU A 299 13.81 18.30 12.19
CA LEU A 299 13.73 16.91 11.76
C LEU A 299 14.54 16.63 10.50
N ASN A 300 14.80 17.62 9.65
CA ASN A 300 15.51 17.41 8.39
C ASN A 300 17.04 17.48 8.57
N MET A 301 17.77 16.73 7.74
CA MET A 301 19.23 16.81 7.65
C MET A 301 19.66 16.95 6.19
N ALA A 302 20.53 17.91 5.90
CA ALA A 302 21.00 18.18 4.55
C ALA A 302 21.69 16.94 3.95
N GLY A 303 21.32 16.57 2.72
CA GLY A 303 21.87 15.39 2.03
C GLY A 303 21.17 14.06 2.33
N TYR A 304 20.22 14.05 3.26
CA TYR A 304 19.54 12.85 3.72
C TYR A 304 18.03 12.91 3.48
N PHE A 305 17.43 11.76 3.21
CA PHE A 305 16.00 11.55 3.18
C PHE A 305 15.39 11.78 4.57
N SER A 306 14.27 12.48 4.63
CA SER A 306 13.40 12.57 5.81
C SER A 306 11.96 12.63 5.32
N GLY A 307 11.13 11.67 5.72
CA GLY A 307 9.77 11.54 5.18
C GLY A 307 8.92 10.53 5.93
N ASN A 308 7.75 10.21 5.37
CA ASN A 308 6.82 9.19 5.88
C ASN A 308 6.50 9.38 7.37
N ALA A 309 6.10 10.59 7.78
CA ALA A 309 5.84 10.89 9.18
C ALA A 309 4.51 10.30 9.67
N THR A 310 4.46 9.93 10.95
CA THR A 310 3.24 9.63 11.71
C THR A 310 3.40 10.13 13.14
N LEU A 311 2.30 10.26 13.88
CA LEU A 311 2.30 10.80 15.25
C LEU A 311 1.82 9.74 16.25
N SER A 312 2.32 9.83 17.48
CA SER A 312 1.68 9.17 18.62
C SER A 312 0.27 9.74 18.85
N ASN A 313 -0.57 8.99 19.56
CA ASN A 313 -1.98 9.33 19.75
C ASN A 313 -2.17 10.66 20.50
N ASP A 314 -1.26 10.99 21.41
CA ASP A 314 -1.22 12.26 22.13
C ASP A 314 -0.59 13.40 21.32
N GLY A 315 0.04 13.10 20.18
CA GLY A 315 0.73 14.05 19.31
C GLY A 315 2.05 14.59 19.87
N ASN A 316 2.59 13.99 20.95
CA ASN A 316 3.83 14.42 21.59
C ASN A 316 5.08 13.77 20.99
N ILE A 317 4.94 12.69 20.21
CA ILE A 317 6.03 12.02 19.51
C ILE A 317 5.71 11.96 18.03
N LEU A 318 6.64 12.43 17.20
CA LEU A 318 6.58 12.25 15.74
C LEU A 318 7.58 11.18 15.34
N TYR A 319 7.07 10.12 14.72
CA TYR A 319 7.86 9.07 14.08
C TYR A 319 8.02 9.37 12.60
N PHE A 320 9.19 9.16 12.03
CA PHE A 320 9.47 9.40 10.62
C PHE A 320 10.60 8.50 10.11
N VAL A 321 10.79 8.46 8.80
CA VAL A 321 11.78 7.61 8.15
C VAL A 321 12.96 8.46 7.66
N SER A 322 14.18 7.99 7.85
CA SER A 322 15.39 8.70 7.43
C SER A 322 16.57 7.76 7.17
N ASP A 323 17.43 8.13 6.22
CA ASP A 323 18.71 7.48 5.92
C ASP A 323 19.92 8.23 6.53
N ARG A 324 19.66 9.05 7.56
CA ARG A 324 20.69 9.84 8.25
C ARG A 324 21.72 8.94 8.97
N PRO A 325 22.93 9.47 9.25
CA PRO A 325 23.93 8.75 10.05
C PRO A 325 23.41 8.43 11.47
N GLY A 326 23.89 7.33 12.04
CA GLY A 326 23.41 6.80 13.33
C GLY A 326 22.23 5.82 13.21
N GLY A 327 21.86 5.48 11.98
CA GLY A 327 20.90 4.44 11.63
C GLY A 327 21.46 3.01 11.68
N GLN A 328 20.59 2.02 11.48
CA GLN A 328 20.96 0.60 11.36
C GLN A 328 21.15 0.17 9.91
N GLY A 329 20.46 0.82 8.97
CA GLY A 329 20.36 0.35 7.58
C GLY A 329 20.27 1.42 6.51
N LYS A 330 19.58 1.08 5.43
CA LYS A 330 19.39 1.98 4.28
C LYS A 330 18.40 3.10 4.63
N THR A 331 17.28 2.77 5.26
CA THR A 331 16.33 3.73 5.83
C THR A 331 15.78 3.15 7.11
N ASP A 332 15.74 3.95 8.16
CA ASP A 332 15.28 3.54 9.48
C ASP A 332 14.07 4.39 9.92
N LEU A 333 13.31 3.87 10.89
CA LEU A 333 12.42 4.69 11.70
C LEU A 333 13.20 5.45 12.77
N TRP A 334 12.87 6.73 12.87
CA TRP A 334 13.35 7.69 13.84
C TRP A 334 12.15 8.31 14.55
N TYR A 335 12.39 8.89 15.74
CA TYR A 335 11.39 9.65 16.46
C TYR A 335 11.96 10.98 16.95
N SER A 336 11.07 11.94 17.20
CA SER A 336 11.39 13.18 17.89
C SER A 336 10.26 13.54 18.84
N GLU A 337 10.62 14.10 19.99
CA GLU A 337 9.67 14.49 21.03
C GLU A 337 9.37 15.98 20.94
N LYS A 338 8.09 16.31 21.12
CA LYS A 338 7.62 17.69 21.12
C LYS A 338 8.06 18.38 22.42
N GLN A 339 8.68 19.54 22.26
CA GLN A 339 9.20 20.34 23.36
C GLN A 339 8.15 21.31 23.89
N ALA A 340 8.41 21.90 25.07
CA ALA A 340 7.47 22.81 25.74
C ALA A 340 7.15 24.08 24.92
N ASP A 341 8.05 24.50 24.03
CA ASP A 341 7.87 25.62 23.11
C ASP A 341 7.04 25.23 21.86
N GLY A 342 6.62 23.97 21.74
CA GLY A 342 5.87 23.42 20.62
C GLY A 342 6.71 22.93 19.45
N ASN A 343 8.03 23.12 19.47
CA ASN A 343 8.96 22.62 18.45
C ASN A 343 9.30 21.15 18.65
N TRP A 344 9.89 20.53 17.62
CA TRP A 344 10.41 19.16 17.69
C TRP A 344 11.84 19.17 18.22
N GLY A 345 12.16 18.23 19.13
CA GLY A 345 13.50 18.04 19.66
C GLY A 345 14.44 17.30 18.68
N PRO A 346 15.70 17.08 19.08
CA PRO A 346 16.65 16.30 18.28
C PRO A 346 16.12 14.88 17.99
N PRO A 347 16.18 14.41 16.73
CA PRO A 347 15.73 13.05 16.41
C PRO A 347 16.61 11.95 17.00
N ALA A 348 15.98 10.85 17.42
CA ALA A 348 16.63 9.64 17.91
C ALA A 348 16.16 8.40 17.12
N ASN A 349 17.02 7.39 17.00
CA ASN A 349 16.71 6.17 16.27
C ASN A 349 15.73 5.29 17.08
N CYS A 350 14.77 4.63 16.42
CA CYS A 350 13.80 3.75 17.08
C CYS A 350 14.39 2.41 17.56
N GLY A 351 15.69 2.18 17.39
CA GLY A 351 16.39 1.02 17.92
C GLY A 351 16.35 -0.21 17.00
N PRO A 352 17.23 -1.20 17.26
CA PRO A 352 17.49 -2.33 16.37
C PRO A 352 16.40 -3.41 16.38
N VAL A 353 15.37 -3.25 17.22
CA VAL A 353 14.24 -4.19 17.26
C VAL A 353 13.37 -4.04 16.03
N ILE A 354 13.11 -2.81 15.59
CA ILE A 354 12.28 -2.53 14.41
C ILE A 354 13.13 -2.17 13.20
N ASN A 355 14.26 -1.49 13.41
CA ASN A 355 15.19 -1.09 12.37
C ASN A 355 16.17 -2.20 12.04
N THR A 356 16.39 -2.43 10.76
CA THR A 356 17.29 -3.45 10.24
C THR A 356 18.37 -2.80 9.39
N ARG A 357 19.25 -3.61 8.81
CA ARG A 357 20.22 -3.15 7.81
C ARG A 357 19.60 -2.77 6.46
N PHE A 358 18.30 -2.99 6.27
CA PHE A 358 17.58 -2.79 5.01
C PHE A 358 16.73 -1.53 5.07
N GLU A 359 15.57 -1.54 4.39
CA GLU A 359 14.67 -0.41 4.31
C GLU A 359 13.48 -0.68 5.23
N GLU A 360 13.27 0.21 6.19
CA GLU A 360 12.01 0.37 6.89
C GLU A 360 11.29 1.64 6.43
N GLY A 361 9.96 1.57 6.36
CA GLY A 361 9.13 2.61 5.74
C GLY A 361 7.68 2.63 6.18
N PHE A 362 6.95 3.64 5.70
CA PHE A 362 5.49 3.75 5.79
C PHE A 362 4.87 3.54 7.18
N PRO A 363 5.38 4.20 8.25
CA PRO A 363 4.83 4.02 9.58
C PRO A 363 3.43 4.64 9.70
N THR A 364 2.57 3.97 10.46
CA THR A 364 1.26 4.46 10.89
C THR A 364 1.00 4.02 12.32
N MET A 365 0.24 4.83 13.07
CA MET A 365 -0.17 4.52 14.44
C MET A 365 -1.69 4.34 14.49
N ASN A 366 -2.18 3.36 15.26
CA ASN A 366 -3.61 3.26 15.56
C ASN A 366 -3.96 3.83 16.95
N GLU A 367 -5.25 4.02 17.21
CA GLU A 367 -5.77 4.56 18.48
C GLU A 367 -5.43 3.72 19.72
N ALA A 368 -4.98 2.47 19.54
CA ALA A 368 -4.51 1.61 20.64
C ALA A 368 -3.00 1.74 20.91
N GLY A 369 -2.28 2.61 20.18
CA GLY A 369 -0.83 2.82 20.33
C GLY A 369 0.02 1.73 19.68
N SER A 370 -0.57 0.93 18.79
CA SER A 370 0.19 -0.02 17.96
C SER A 370 0.78 0.71 16.76
N LEU A 371 2.07 0.51 16.53
CA LEU A 371 2.78 0.96 15.35
C LEU A 371 2.69 -0.13 14.27
N TYR A 372 2.27 0.26 13.08
CA TYR A 372 2.43 -0.52 11.86
C TYR A 372 3.51 0.13 11.00
N PHE A 373 4.33 -0.67 10.36
CA PHE A 373 5.37 -0.22 9.46
C PHE A 373 5.66 -1.31 8.44
N SER A 374 6.32 -0.95 7.34
CA SER A 374 6.76 -1.92 6.35
C SER A 374 8.27 -2.08 6.37
N SER A 375 8.76 -3.29 6.16
CA SER A 375 10.20 -3.57 6.15
C SER A 375 10.57 -4.59 5.07
N LYS A 376 11.76 -4.41 4.49
CA LYS A 376 12.43 -5.40 3.61
C LYS A 376 13.42 -6.29 4.37
N GLY A 377 13.65 -6.04 5.66
CA GLY A 377 14.75 -6.63 6.41
C GLY A 377 14.38 -7.70 7.43
N HIS A 378 13.13 -7.74 7.86
CA HIS A 378 12.62 -8.82 8.71
C HIS A 378 12.25 -10.06 7.88
N PRO A 379 12.21 -11.28 8.47
CA PRO A 379 11.68 -12.45 7.79
C PRO A 379 10.28 -12.19 7.24
N GLY A 380 10.16 -12.23 5.92
CA GLY A 380 8.98 -11.76 5.20
C GLY A 380 8.77 -12.49 3.88
N MET A 381 7.61 -12.25 3.30
CA MET A 381 7.11 -12.87 2.08
C MET A 381 7.76 -12.29 0.82
N GLY A 382 8.35 -11.10 0.84
CA GLY A 382 8.83 -10.56 -0.42
C GLY A 382 9.53 -9.23 -0.33
N GLY A 383 8.92 -8.22 -0.98
CA GLY A 383 9.40 -6.84 -0.99
C GLY A 383 9.20 -6.21 0.38
N PHE A 384 8.55 -5.06 0.44
CA PHE A 384 8.04 -4.56 1.70
C PHE A 384 6.97 -5.50 2.27
N ASP A 385 7.16 -5.97 3.50
CA ASP A 385 6.14 -6.67 4.28
C ASP A 385 5.65 -5.76 5.40
N ILE A 386 4.34 -5.78 5.70
CA ILE A 386 3.74 -5.04 6.82
C ILE A 386 3.97 -5.80 8.14
N PHE A 387 4.46 -5.07 9.14
CA PHE A 387 4.66 -5.53 10.51
C PHE A 387 3.87 -4.69 11.50
N ARG A 388 3.52 -5.30 12.63
CA ARG A 388 2.95 -4.63 13.81
C ARG A 388 3.89 -4.78 15.01
N THR A 389 4.00 -3.72 15.81
CA THR A 389 4.64 -3.74 17.12
C THR A 389 3.92 -2.81 18.10
N THR A 390 4.14 -3.01 19.40
CA THR A 390 3.76 -2.11 20.48
C THR A 390 5.00 -1.63 21.23
N GLY A 391 4.93 -0.43 21.80
CA GLY A 391 6.06 0.20 22.46
C GLY A 391 6.08 1.70 22.22
N ASN A 392 7.20 2.34 22.53
CA ASN A 392 7.44 3.75 22.20
C ASN A 392 8.94 4.03 22.10
N ARG A 393 9.30 5.11 21.41
CA ARG A 393 10.68 5.59 21.29
C ARG A 393 11.62 4.51 20.75
N ALA A 394 12.51 3.97 21.58
CA ALA A 394 13.45 2.89 21.23
C ALA A 394 13.10 1.54 21.91
N GLU A 395 12.01 1.50 22.67
CA GLU A 395 11.57 0.34 23.46
C GLU A 395 10.35 -0.31 22.80
N TRP A 396 10.62 -1.15 21.79
CA TRP A 396 9.59 -1.86 21.03
C TRP A 396 9.56 -3.34 21.36
N SER A 397 8.36 -3.91 21.31
CA SER A 397 8.19 -5.36 21.23
C SER A 397 8.73 -5.90 19.90
N ALA A 398 9.03 -7.20 19.85
CA ALA A 398 9.43 -7.85 18.61
C ALA A 398 8.36 -7.67 17.50
N PRO A 399 8.72 -7.14 16.32
CA PRO A 399 7.79 -6.97 15.21
C PRO A 399 7.14 -8.28 14.79
N ARG A 400 5.85 -8.22 14.51
CA ARG A 400 5.08 -9.36 14.02
C ARG A 400 4.67 -9.10 12.57
N ASN A 401 5.10 -9.98 11.66
CA ASN A 401 4.65 -9.97 10.27
C ASN A 401 3.13 -10.21 10.23
N LEU A 402 2.39 -9.41 9.45
CA LEU A 402 0.93 -9.52 9.35
C LEU A 402 0.43 -10.68 8.48
N ARG A 403 1.33 -11.34 7.74
CA ARG A 403 1.08 -12.56 6.94
C ARG A 403 -0.01 -12.35 5.89
N ARG A 404 -0.42 -13.43 5.22
CA ARG A 404 -1.63 -13.43 4.38
C ARG A 404 -2.88 -13.16 5.23
N PRO A 405 -3.84 -12.33 4.74
CA PRO A 405 -3.90 -11.73 3.40
C PRO A 405 -3.25 -10.34 3.28
N PHE A 406 -2.63 -9.80 4.33
CA PHE A 406 -2.07 -8.44 4.32
C PHE A 406 -0.74 -8.34 3.58
N ASN A 407 0.10 -9.38 3.68
CA ASN A 407 1.37 -9.49 3.00
C ASN A 407 1.31 -10.50 1.83
N SER A 408 2.23 -10.33 0.90
CA SER A 408 2.36 -11.01 -0.38
C SER A 408 3.84 -11.06 -0.78
N GLY A 409 4.15 -11.62 -1.95
CA GLY A 409 5.52 -11.49 -2.48
C GLY A 409 5.88 -10.05 -2.88
N SER A 410 4.90 -9.22 -3.16
CA SER A 410 5.14 -7.88 -3.72
C SER A 410 5.43 -6.87 -2.58
N ASP A 411 5.37 -5.57 -2.86
CA ASP A 411 5.42 -4.55 -1.82
C ASP A 411 4.04 -4.43 -1.16
N ASP A 412 4.01 -4.52 0.17
CA ASP A 412 2.85 -4.35 1.02
C ASP A 412 3.14 -3.23 2.03
N LEU A 413 2.37 -2.15 1.94
CA LEU A 413 2.66 -0.90 2.63
C LEU A 413 1.43 -0.13 3.07
N GLY A 414 1.66 0.87 3.93
CA GLY A 414 0.65 1.84 4.34
C GLY A 414 -0.59 1.20 4.97
N PHE A 415 -0.46 0.61 6.16
CA PHE A 415 -1.57 -0.07 6.84
C PHE A 415 -2.30 0.88 7.80
N VAL A 416 -3.62 0.96 7.79
CA VAL A 416 -4.40 1.77 8.75
C VAL A 416 -5.61 1.01 9.26
N ILE A 417 -5.97 1.22 10.53
CA ILE A 417 -7.22 0.73 11.13
C ILE A 417 -8.01 1.94 11.62
N LYS A 418 -9.27 2.06 11.20
CA LYS A 418 -10.19 3.09 11.68
C LYS A 418 -10.36 3.03 13.20
N SER A 419 -10.77 4.15 13.80
CA SER A 419 -11.03 4.24 15.25
C SER A 419 -12.09 3.24 15.75
N ASN A 420 -12.92 2.70 14.87
CA ASN A 420 -13.88 1.65 15.17
C ASN A 420 -13.23 0.27 15.44
N GLN A 421 -11.93 0.10 15.16
CA GLN A 421 -11.12 -1.09 15.38
C GLN A 421 -11.58 -2.36 14.64
N TYR A 422 -12.44 -2.23 13.63
CA TYR A 422 -12.85 -3.37 12.81
C TYR A 422 -12.77 -3.12 11.31
N GLU A 423 -12.46 -1.90 10.87
CA GLU A 423 -12.36 -1.55 9.46
C GLU A 423 -10.97 -0.95 9.20
N GLY A 424 -10.34 -1.31 8.10
CA GLY A 424 -9.02 -0.80 7.78
C GLY A 424 -8.64 -0.93 6.31
N TYR A 425 -7.50 -0.34 5.98
CA TYR A 425 -6.96 -0.32 4.62
C TYR A 425 -5.47 -0.62 4.64
N PHE A 426 -4.97 -1.15 3.53
CA PHE A 426 -3.55 -1.24 3.26
C PHE A 426 -3.31 -1.14 1.76
N SER A 427 -2.05 -1.03 1.35
CA SER A 427 -1.67 -0.88 -0.04
C SER A 427 -0.74 -1.96 -0.49
N SER A 428 -0.87 -2.39 -1.74
CA SER A 428 -0.04 -3.46 -2.28
C SER A 428 -0.03 -3.46 -3.80
N ASN A 429 1.13 -3.75 -4.39
CA ASN A 429 1.27 -4.02 -5.83
C ASN A 429 1.22 -5.53 -6.15
N ARG A 430 0.51 -6.31 -5.31
CA ARG A 430 0.31 -7.75 -5.52
C ARG A 430 -0.35 -8.06 -6.86
N ARG A 431 -0.03 -9.25 -7.38
CA ARG A 431 -0.65 -9.80 -8.60
C ARG A 431 -2.19 -9.86 -8.47
N GLY A 432 -2.87 -9.54 -9.57
CA GLY A 432 -4.34 -9.48 -9.64
C GLY A 432 -4.95 -8.12 -9.28
N GLY A 433 -4.09 -7.14 -8.98
CA GLY A 433 -4.42 -5.73 -8.83
C GLY A 433 -4.72 -4.99 -10.14
N GLY A 434 -5.05 -3.70 -10.04
CA GLY A 434 -5.37 -2.78 -11.13
C GLY A 434 -4.15 -2.13 -11.80
N GLY A 435 -2.94 -2.29 -11.24
CA GLY A 435 -1.73 -1.67 -11.79
C GLY A 435 -0.54 -1.71 -10.84
N GLY A 436 -0.07 -0.53 -10.42
CA GLY A 436 1.00 -0.36 -9.43
C GLY A 436 0.54 -0.76 -8.03
N ASP A 437 0.83 0.04 -7.01
CA ASP A 437 0.18 -0.17 -5.71
C ASP A 437 -1.32 0.10 -5.83
N ASP A 438 -2.14 -0.78 -5.27
CA ASP A 438 -3.58 -0.61 -5.15
C ASP A 438 -3.99 -0.50 -3.68
N ILE A 439 -5.16 0.07 -3.42
CA ILE A 439 -5.72 0.16 -2.07
C ILE A 439 -6.66 -1.02 -1.83
N TYR A 440 -6.33 -1.77 -0.79
CA TYR A 440 -7.12 -2.86 -0.27
C TYR A 440 -7.85 -2.45 1.00
N HIS A 441 -9.07 -2.92 1.14
CA HIS A 441 -9.93 -2.71 2.29
C HIS A 441 -10.27 -4.02 2.96
N PHE A 442 -10.40 -3.99 4.27
CA PHE A 442 -10.80 -5.14 5.05
C PHE A 442 -11.72 -4.74 6.20
N MET A 443 -12.58 -5.68 6.60
CA MET A 443 -13.43 -5.54 7.77
C MET A 443 -13.39 -6.81 8.63
N ASP A 444 -13.06 -6.71 9.90
CA ASP A 444 -13.16 -7.81 10.87
C ASP A 444 -13.40 -7.27 12.28
N THR A 445 -14.49 -7.68 12.90
CA THR A 445 -14.86 -7.27 14.25
C THR A 445 -13.88 -7.72 15.34
N HIS A 446 -13.00 -8.67 15.01
CA HIS A 446 -12.00 -9.23 15.92
C HIS A 446 -10.59 -9.13 15.31
N ILE A 447 -10.32 -8.16 14.41
CA ILE A 447 -9.00 -8.01 13.77
C ILE A 447 -7.88 -7.92 14.82
N THR A 448 -8.04 -7.08 15.85
CA THR A 448 -7.00 -6.85 16.86
C THR A 448 -6.61 -8.15 17.56
N GLU A 449 -7.60 -8.98 17.94
CA GLU A 449 -7.38 -10.27 18.58
C GLU A 449 -6.65 -11.24 17.63
N LYS A 450 -7.03 -11.31 16.36
CA LYS A 450 -6.35 -12.14 15.34
C LYS A 450 -4.91 -11.69 15.11
N LEU A 451 -4.65 -10.39 15.12
CA LEU A 451 -3.29 -9.85 14.98
C LEU A 451 -2.43 -10.13 16.23
N GLU A 452 -3.04 -10.19 17.42
CA GLU A 452 -2.37 -10.54 18.67
C GLU A 452 -2.17 -12.04 18.86
N ASN A 453 -3.09 -12.86 18.35
CA ASN A 453 -3.01 -14.31 18.35
C ASN A 453 -3.37 -14.86 16.96
N PRO A 454 -2.39 -15.02 16.05
CA PRO A 454 -2.65 -15.47 14.67
C PRO A 454 -3.19 -16.89 14.55
N LYS A 455 -3.09 -17.71 15.61
CA LYS A 455 -3.72 -19.05 15.67
C LYS A 455 -5.21 -18.97 16.02
N ALA A 456 -5.69 -17.83 16.50
CA ALA A 456 -7.11 -17.56 16.54
C ALA A 456 -7.57 -17.47 15.08
N GLY A 457 -8.24 -18.52 14.59
CA GLY A 457 -8.80 -18.56 13.24
C GLY A 457 -9.91 -17.52 13.06
N LYS A 458 -11.03 -17.87 12.40
CA LYS A 458 -12.25 -17.10 12.69
C LYS A 458 -12.45 -17.15 14.20
N PRO A 459 -12.78 -16.03 14.89
CA PRO A 459 -13.19 -16.11 16.28
C PRO A 459 -14.32 -17.12 16.32
N THR A 460 -14.07 -18.29 16.89
CA THR A 460 -15.15 -19.15 17.30
C THR A 460 -15.95 -18.31 18.29
N PRO A 461 -17.27 -18.20 18.12
CA PRO A 461 -18.12 -17.76 19.22
C PRO A 461 -17.61 -18.45 20.48
N PRO A 462 -17.42 -17.73 21.60
CA PRO A 462 -16.90 -18.35 22.80
C PRO A 462 -17.67 -19.64 23.06
N ASP A 463 -16.96 -20.77 23.05
CA ASP A 463 -17.55 -22.03 23.49
C ASP A 463 -18.15 -21.77 24.87
N THR A 464 -19.35 -22.31 25.07
CA THR A 464 -20.24 -22.17 26.23
C THR A 464 -19.55 -22.52 27.56
N VAL A 465 -18.65 -21.67 28.05
CA VAL A 465 -18.07 -21.78 29.39
C VAL A 465 -18.04 -20.39 30.04
N ALA A 466 -19.22 -19.82 30.14
CA ALA A 466 -19.73 -19.26 31.37
C ALA A 466 -21.23 -19.51 31.31
N VAL A 467 -21.83 -20.01 32.39
CA VAL A 467 -23.28 -20.24 32.48
C VAL A 467 -23.98 -18.90 32.25
N THR A 468 -24.33 -18.59 30.99
CA THR A 468 -25.29 -17.55 30.69
C THR A 468 -26.63 -18.04 31.25
N PRO A 469 -27.43 -17.15 31.88
CA PRO A 469 -28.74 -17.55 32.35
C PRO A 469 -29.52 -18.09 31.15
N VAL A 470 -30.11 -19.28 31.31
CA VAL A 470 -31.00 -19.88 30.32
C VAL A 470 -31.97 -18.79 29.83
N PRO A 471 -32.10 -18.54 28.52
CA PRO A 471 -32.94 -17.48 28.02
C PRO A 471 -34.34 -17.67 28.60
N THR A 472 -34.92 -16.59 29.15
CA THR A 472 -36.29 -16.67 29.65
C THR A 472 -37.22 -17.12 28.52
N LYS A 473 -38.42 -17.63 28.85
CA LYS A 473 -39.42 -17.98 27.83
C LYS A 473 -39.70 -16.81 26.87
N THR A 474 -39.61 -15.58 27.39
CA THR A 474 -39.70 -14.34 26.63
C THR A 474 -38.52 -14.18 25.66
N ASP A 475 -37.29 -14.34 26.14
CA ASP A 475 -36.07 -14.27 25.31
C ASP A 475 -36.08 -15.30 24.19
N SER A 476 -36.48 -16.54 24.49
CA SER A 476 -36.61 -17.61 23.51
C SER A 476 -37.58 -17.26 22.38
N THR A 477 -38.67 -16.56 22.71
CA THR A 477 -39.66 -16.12 21.72
C THR A 477 -39.13 -14.96 20.86
N ILE A 478 -38.39 -14.02 21.46
CA ILE A 478 -37.76 -12.91 20.75
C ILE A 478 -36.70 -13.43 19.79
N VAL A 479 -35.82 -14.32 20.26
CA VAL A 479 -34.76 -14.91 19.45
C VAL A 479 -35.33 -15.71 18.27
N ASN A 480 -36.37 -16.51 18.48
CA ASN A 480 -37.01 -17.23 17.36
C ASN A 480 -37.54 -16.28 16.27
N LYS A 481 -38.04 -15.09 16.65
CA LYS A 481 -38.49 -14.08 15.69
C LYS A 481 -37.30 -13.44 14.95
N LEU A 482 -36.22 -13.12 15.66
CA LEU A 482 -35.02 -12.51 15.08
C LEU A 482 -34.33 -13.43 14.06
N GLU A 483 -34.19 -14.72 14.39
CA GLU A 483 -33.49 -15.68 13.52
C GLU A 483 -34.27 -16.06 12.25
N LYS A 484 -35.56 -15.72 12.19
CA LYS A 484 -36.42 -15.88 11.00
C LYS A 484 -36.41 -14.67 10.06
N LEU A 485 -35.73 -13.59 10.43
CA LEU A 485 -35.63 -12.40 9.57
C LEU A 485 -34.64 -12.66 8.42
N TYR A 486 -35.00 -12.15 7.25
CA TYR A 486 -34.15 -12.12 6.07
C TYR A 486 -33.86 -10.68 5.67
N PHE A 487 -32.59 -10.38 5.40
CA PHE A 487 -32.17 -9.13 4.81
C PHE A 487 -31.76 -9.40 3.37
N LEU A 488 -32.51 -8.85 2.42
CA LEU A 488 -32.38 -9.14 1.00
C LEU A 488 -31.50 -8.10 0.28
N TYR A 489 -30.99 -8.51 -0.88
CA TYR A 489 -30.11 -7.72 -1.74
C TYR A 489 -30.49 -7.84 -3.23
N ASP A 490 -30.19 -6.81 -4.00
CA ASP A 490 -30.22 -6.91 -5.47
C ASP A 490 -29.06 -7.74 -6.02
N TYR A 491 -29.14 -8.11 -7.30
CA TYR A 491 -28.10 -8.87 -7.99
C TYR A 491 -26.76 -8.13 -7.96
N ASN A 492 -25.65 -8.88 -7.77
CA ASN A 492 -24.28 -8.32 -7.71
C ASN A 492 -24.16 -7.12 -6.72
N SER A 493 -24.86 -7.20 -5.59
CA SER A 493 -24.90 -6.09 -4.62
C SER A 493 -24.83 -6.58 -3.18
N ALA A 494 -24.13 -5.80 -2.34
CA ALA A 494 -24.14 -5.90 -0.88
C ALA A 494 -24.93 -4.75 -0.23
N VAL A 495 -25.59 -3.90 -1.01
CA VAL A 495 -26.40 -2.78 -0.50
C VAL A 495 -27.70 -3.30 0.08
N LEU A 496 -27.94 -3.01 1.37
CA LEU A 496 -29.18 -3.34 2.06
C LEU A 496 -30.37 -2.58 1.44
N LEU A 497 -31.42 -3.32 1.08
CA LEU A 497 -32.70 -2.75 0.65
C LEU A 497 -33.37 -1.96 1.79
N THR A 498 -34.24 -1.00 1.45
CA THR A 498 -34.96 -0.18 2.44
C THR A 498 -35.73 -1.04 3.45
N ALA A 499 -36.46 -2.06 2.98
CA ALA A 499 -37.17 -2.98 3.87
C ALA A 499 -36.22 -3.72 4.84
N SER A 500 -35.03 -4.11 4.38
CA SER A 500 -34.01 -4.73 5.23
C SER A 500 -33.52 -3.75 6.31
N LYS A 501 -33.35 -2.47 5.97
CA LYS A 501 -32.94 -1.41 6.91
C LYS A 501 -33.99 -1.19 7.99
N ASP A 502 -35.27 -1.10 7.61
CA ASP A 502 -36.38 -0.91 8.58
C ASP A 502 -36.48 -2.07 9.58
N LEU A 503 -36.20 -3.31 9.13
CA LEU A 503 -36.11 -4.46 10.01
C LEU A 503 -34.89 -4.37 10.94
N LEU A 504 -33.73 -3.98 10.41
CA LEU A 504 -32.50 -3.84 11.18
C LEU A 504 -32.58 -2.74 12.24
N ASP A 505 -33.33 -1.66 12.02
CA ASP A 505 -33.60 -0.65 13.05
C ASP A 505 -34.28 -1.28 14.27
N ARG A 506 -35.24 -2.19 14.05
CA ARG A 506 -35.92 -2.92 15.14
C ARG A 506 -34.98 -3.92 15.82
N VAL A 507 -34.16 -4.63 15.03
CA VAL A 507 -33.15 -5.55 15.56
C VAL A 507 -32.18 -4.81 16.46
N ALA A 508 -31.72 -3.62 16.06
CA ALA A 508 -30.77 -2.82 16.84
C ALA A 508 -31.31 -2.44 18.23
N VAL A 509 -32.59 -2.05 18.31
CA VAL A 509 -33.25 -1.75 19.60
C VAL A 509 -33.22 -2.97 20.52
N VAL A 510 -33.57 -4.15 20.01
CA VAL A 510 -33.56 -5.38 20.80
C VAL A 510 -32.14 -5.73 21.26
N LEU A 511 -31.15 -5.67 20.36
CA LEU A 511 -29.75 -5.99 20.71
C LEU A 511 -29.13 -4.99 21.70
N GLN A 512 -29.65 -3.77 21.80
CA GLN A 512 -29.24 -2.81 22.83
C GLN A 512 -29.83 -3.13 24.20
N GLN A 513 -31.05 -3.66 24.24
CA GLN A 513 -31.71 -4.12 25.47
C GLN A 513 -31.08 -5.40 26.02
N HIS A 514 -30.44 -6.18 25.15
CA HIS A 514 -29.75 -7.43 25.49
C HIS A 514 -28.24 -7.32 25.19
N PRO A 515 -27.46 -6.54 25.99
CA PRO A 515 -26.03 -6.35 25.79
C PRO A 515 -25.20 -7.63 25.95
N GLU A 516 -25.75 -8.67 26.57
CA GLU A 516 -25.14 -9.98 26.74
C GLU A 516 -25.22 -10.86 25.49
N TRP A 517 -26.21 -10.63 24.61
CA TRP A 517 -26.37 -11.44 23.40
C TRP A 517 -25.24 -11.19 22.42
N LYS A 518 -24.72 -12.27 21.85
CA LYS A 518 -23.79 -12.25 20.72
C LYS A 518 -24.58 -12.55 19.45
N LEU A 519 -24.13 -11.98 18.33
CA LEU A 519 -24.81 -12.07 17.05
C LEU A 519 -23.89 -12.69 16.00
N MET A 520 -24.32 -13.78 15.38
CA MET A 520 -23.71 -14.31 14.17
C MET A 520 -24.54 -13.90 12.95
N VAL A 521 -23.94 -13.14 12.04
CA VAL A 521 -24.54 -12.79 10.75
C VAL A 521 -24.11 -13.82 9.71
N ARG A 522 -25.08 -14.58 9.18
CA ARG A 522 -24.84 -15.58 8.13
C ARG A 522 -25.32 -15.02 6.81
N SER A 523 -24.44 -14.93 5.81
CA SER A 523 -24.76 -14.30 4.54
C SER A 523 -24.49 -15.22 3.37
N TYR A 524 -25.30 -15.05 2.32
CA TYR A 524 -25.39 -15.97 1.19
C TYR A 524 -25.37 -15.23 -0.14
N ALA A 525 -24.99 -15.93 -1.20
CA ALA A 525 -25.10 -15.53 -2.60
C ALA A 525 -26.03 -16.47 -3.37
N ASP A 526 -26.50 -16.02 -4.53
CA ASP A 526 -27.15 -16.92 -5.48
C ASP A 526 -26.08 -17.69 -6.27
N SER A 527 -26.51 -18.67 -7.07
CA SER A 527 -25.63 -19.54 -7.87
C SER A 527 -24.94 -18.86 -9.06
N ARG A 528 -25.14 -17.56 -9.26
CA ARG A 528 -24.56 -16.87 -10.43
C ARG A 528 -23.22 -16.26 -10.04
N GLY A 529 -22.15 -16.83 -10.55
CA GLY A 529 -20.78 -16.35 -10.33
C GLY A 529 -19.83 -17.51 -10.10
N SER A 530 -18.55 -17.20 -9.80
CA SER A 530 -17.63 -18.23 -9.30
C SER A 530 -17.76 -18.36 -7.79
N ASP A 531 -17.48 -19.54 -7.24
CA ASP A 531 -17.49 -19.80 -5.79
C ASP A 531 -16.70 -18.75 -5.01
N LYS A 532 -15.49 -18.41 -5.48
CA LYS A 532 -14.62 -17.40 -4.85
C LYS A 532 -15.29 -16.03 -4.82
N TYR A 533 -15.91 -15.64 -5.93
CA TYR A 533 -16.63 -14.38 -6.01
C TYR A 533 -17.84 -14.37 -5.06
N ASN A 534 -18.61 -15.46 -5.01
CA ASN A 534 -19.78 -15.60 -4.15
C ASN A 534 -19.42 -15.63 -2.65
N ILE A 535 -18.31 -16.25 -2.28
CA ILE A 535 -17.74 -16.23 -0.93
C ILE A 535 -17.34 -14.81 -0.51
N ASN A 536 -16.73 -14.02 -1.40
CA ASN A 536 -16.38 -12.62 -1.12
C ASN A 536 -17.64 -11.74 -1.01
N LEU A 537 -18.58 -11.87 -1.94
CA LEU A 537 -19.82 -11.07 -1.95
C LEU A 537 -20.67 -11.34 -0.70
N SER A 538 -20.77 -12.60 -0.27
CA SER A 538 -21.47 -12.93 0.97
C SER A 538 -20.80 -12.32 2.21
N ALA A 539 -19.47 -12.23 2.26
CA ALA A 539 -18.78 -11.54 3.35
C ALA A 539 -19.14 -10.04 3.41
N LEU A 540 -19.12 -9.36 2.26
CA LEU A 540 -19.53 -7.95 2.15
C LEU A 540 -20.97 -7.73 2.65
N ARG A 541 -21.87 -8.68 2.37
CA ARG A 541 -23.25 -8.66 2.88
C ARG A 541 -23.32 -8.80 4.39
N SER A 542 -22.51 -9.67 5.00
CA SER A 542 -22.43 -9.78 6.46
C SER A 542 -21.98 -8.47 7.08
N TYR A 543 -20.96 -7.83 6.49
CA TYR A 543 -20.49 -6.54 6.98
C TYR A 543 -21.50 -5.42 6.79
N ALA A 544 -22.28 -5.41 5.72
CA ALA A 544 -23.34 -4.42 5.53
C ALA A 544 -24.36 -4.47 6.69
N VAL A 545 -24.71 -5.66 7.18
CA VAL A 545 -25.59 -5.84 8.36
C VAL A 545 -24.87 -5.39 9.64
N ILE A 546 -23.64 -5.86 9.87
CA ILE A 546 -22.83 -5.52 11.06
C ILE A 546 -22.65 -4.00 11.16
N ASP A 547 -22.16 -3.37 10.11
CA ASP A 547 -21.92 -1.93 10.05
C ASP A 547 -23.20 -1.13 10.30
N TYR A 548 -24.34 -1.58 9.75
CA TYR A 548 -25.64 -0.97 10.00
C TYR A 548 -26.01 -1.01 11.49
N LEU A 549 -25.85 -2.18 12.14
CA LEU A 549 -26.16 -2.35 13.56
C LEU A 549 -25.18 -1.59 14.47
N VAL A 550 -23.89 -1.54 14.11
CA VAL A 550 -22.88 -0.76 14.84
C VAL A 550 -23.19 0.72 14.80
N LYS A 551 -23.57 1.25 13.64
CA LYS A 551 -24.02 2.65 13.49
C LYS A 551 -25.29 2.98 14.28
N ARG A 552 -26.02 1.97 14.77
CA ARG A 552 -27.15 2.11 15.69
C ARG A 552 -26.80 1.94 17.16
N GLY A 553 -25.53 1.72 17.49
CA GLY A 553 -25.06 1.63 18.88
C GLY A 553 -24.83 0.20 19.39
N VAL A 554 -24.95 -0.82 18.55
CA VAL A 554 -24.63 -2.19 18.95
C VAL A 554 -23.12 -2.41 18.89
N SER A 555 -22.51 -2.91 19.97
CA SER A 555 -21.06 -3.15 20.02
C SER A 555 -20.58 -4.15 18.96
N SER A 556 -19.56 -3.76 18.18
CA SER A 556 -18.92 -4.61 17.16
C SER A 556 -18.29 -5.89 17.75
N LYS A 557 -17.79 -5.81 19.00
CA LYS A 557 -17.17 -6.95 19.72
C LYS A 557 -18.13 -8.12 19.98
N ARG A 558 -19.44 -7.91 19.85
CA ARG A 558 -20.45 -8.96 20.02
C ARG A 558 -20.89 -9.57 18.69
N MET A 559 -20.30 -9.14 17.58
CA MET A 559 -20.74 -9.52 16.24
C MET A 559 -19.72 -10.44 15.58
N TYR A 560 -20.24 -11.53 15.03
CA TYR A 560 -19.54 -12.59 14.32
C TYR A 560 -20.16 -12.74 12.93
N TYR A 561 -19.44 -13.35 11.99
CA TYR A 561 -19.99 -13.57 10.66
C TYR A 561 -19.56 -14.89 10.01
N GLU A 562 -20.44 -15.38 9.14
CA GLU A 562 -20.21 -16.51 8.24
C GLU A 562 -20.57 -16.11 6.80
N ASN A 563 -19.56 -16.09 5.94
CA ASN A 563 -19.68 -15.89 4.51
C ASN A 563 -19.82 -17.25 3.81
N LEU A 564 -21.06 -17.60 3.44
CA LEU A 564 -21.41 -18.95 2.99
C LEU A 564 -21.42 -19.11 1.46
N GLY A 565 -21.28 -18.01 0.72
CA GLY A 565 -21.38 -18.03 -0.74
C GLY A 565 -22.69 -18.68 -1.19
N GLU A 566 -22.62 -19.60 -2.14
CA GLU A 566 -23.77 -20.34 -2.67
C GLU A 566 -24.02 -21.71 -2.01
N ARG A 567 -23.34 -22.03 -0.88
CA ARG A 567 -23.34 -23.39 -0.32
C ARG A 567 -24.68 -23.86 0.25
N GLU A 568 -25.56 -22.94 0.66
CA GLU A 568 -26.87 -23.26 1.26
C GLU A 568 -27.97 -22.48 0.52
N LEU A 569 -28.31 -22.91 -0.69
CA LEU A 569 -29.46 -22.38 -1.43
C LEU A 569 -30.77 -22.82 -0.77
N VAL A 570 -31.77 -21.93 -0.74
CA VAL A 570 -33.10 -22.19 -0.14
C VAL A 570 -34.11 -22.74 -1.14
N ASN A 571 -33.73 -22.80 -2.42
CA ASN A 571 -34.53 -23.32 -3.51
C ASN A 571 -33.64 -24.10 -4.49
N PRO A 572 -34.21 -24.82 -5.48
CA PRO A 572 -33.44 -25.64 -6.42
C PRO A 572 -32.54 -24.87 -7.40
N CYS A 573 -32.34 -23.57 -7.19
CA CYS A 573 -31.68 -22.68 -8.15
C CYS A 573 -30.14 -22.78 -8.12
N GLY A 574 -29.60 -23.96 -8.42
CA GLY A 574 -28.17 -24.23 -8.47
C GLY A 574 -27.49 -23.84 -9.80
N ASN A 575 -26.19 -24.13 -9.91
CA ASN A 575 -25.40 -23.85 -11.10
C ASN A 575 -25.98 -24.51 -12.35
N GLY A 576 -26.22 -23.72 -13.39
CA GLY A 576 -26.79 -24.18 -14.66
C GLY A 576 -28.30 -24.47 -14.63
N VAL A 577 -28.98 -24.26 -13.49
CA VAL A 577 -30.44 -24.40 -13.40
C VAL A 577 -31.10 -23.08 -13.84
N PRO A 578 -31.98 -23.10 -14.85
CA PRO A 578 -32.76 -21.92 -15.23
C PRO A 578 -33.76 -21.56 -14.13
N CYS A 579 -33.65 -20.34 -13.59
CA CYS A 579 -34.56 -19.82 -12.57
C CYS A 579 -35.00 -18.41 -12.94
N ASP A 580 -36.11 -17.97 -12.34
CA ASP A 580 -36.48 -16.57 -12.41
C ASP A 580 -35.70 -15.70 -11.40
N GLU A 581 -35.80 -14.38 -11.57
CA GLU A 581 -35.08 -13.44 -10.72
C GLU A 581 -35.60 -13.42 -9.27
N SER A 582 -36.85 -13.83 -9.02
CA SER A 582 -37.41 -13.94 -7.67
C SER A 582 -36.76 -15.09 -6.90
N GLN A 583 -36.61 -16.25 -7.55
CA GLN A 583 -35.94 -17.42 -6.99
C GLN A 583 -34.45 -17.12 -6.71
N HIS A 584 -33.76 -16.44 -7.62
CA HIS A 584 -32.41 -15.98 -7.32
C HIS A 584 -32.36 -14.99 -6.14
N ARG A 585 -33.35 -14.10 -6.03
CA ARG A 585 -33.43 -13.10 -4.94
C ARG A 585 -33.58 -13.74 -3.57
N GLU A 586 -34.35 -14.82 -3.46
CA GLU A 586 -34.48 -15.59 -2.21
C GLU A 586 -33.14 -16.09 -1.69
N ASN A 587 -32.21 -16.48 -2.57
CA ASN A 587 -30.88 -16.93 -2.17
C ASN A 587 -29.96 -15.78 -1.73
N ARG A 588 -30.14 -14.57 -2.28
CA ARG A 588 -29.36 -13.37 -1.94
C ARG A 588 -29.84 -12.75 -0.63
N ARG A 589 -29.44 -13.37 0.49
CA ARG A 589 -29.93 -13.01 1.82
C ARG A 589 -28.83 -12.97 2.87
N SER A 590 -29.14 -12.30 3.97
CA SER A 590 -28.45 -12.43 5.26
C SER A 590 -29.45 -12.80 6.33
N MET A 591 -29.01 -13.60 7.29
CA MET A 591 -29.78 -14.09 8.42
C MET A 591 -29.03 -13.87 9.72
N LEU A 592 -29.74 -13.90 10.83
CA LEU A 592 -29.19 -13.77 12.17
C LEU A 592 -29.20 -15.12 12.88
N LYS A 593 -28.19 -15.36 13.71
CA LYS A 593 -28.18 -16.39 14.73
C LYS A 593 -27.74 -15.76 16.05
N ILE A 594 -28.56 -15.89 17.09
CA ILE A 594 -28.24 -15.37 18.42
C ILE A 594 -27.42 -16.43 19.16
N LEU A 595 -26.37 -15.97 19.81
CA LEU A 595 -25.43 -16.80 20.55
C LEU A 595 -25.48 -16.36 22.02
N TYR A 596 -25.59 -17.34 22.92
CA TYR A 596 -25.66 -17.17 24.37
C TYR A 596 -24.37 -17.61 25.04
#